data_AF-A0AAW8R4N2-F1
#
_entry.id   AF-A0AAW8R4N2-F1
#
_cell.length_a   1.000
_cell.length_b   1.000
_cell.length_c   1.000
_cell.angle_alpha   90.00
_cell.angle_beta   90.00
_cell.angle_gamma   90.00
#
_symmetry.space_group_name_H-M   'P 1'
#
loop_
_entity.id
_entity.type
_entity.pdbx_description
1 polymer ?
#
loop_
_entity_poly.entity_id
_entity_poly.type
_entity_poly.pdbx_seq_one_letter_code
_entity_poly.pdbx_strand_id
1 'polypeptide(L)'
;MAHVLVTEKFFWEYSLSFYKVKDVQELLLGLQDGFGLNVNVLLFCLYCDKLTVDVNELVLTSILSSIKIMDGELILHRVKRRQAKNALESENRLDKTRYQDYLAQELEMEKAQQAQIVATYLKEATEHPINKDTKQRQVIKSKGNMQTYVALHAERQHIEKLPNTTLSTAEVQVMIQTLQDLREKHHHV
;
A
#
# COMPACT_ATOMS: atom_id res chain seq x y z
N MET A 1 5.24 -9.63 -21.57
CA MET A 1 3.82 -9.24 -21.65
C MET A 1 3.20 -8.89 -20.30
N ALA A 2 3.92 -8.99 -19.16
CA ALA A 2 3.34 -8.76 -17.83
C ALA A 2 2.95 -7.29 -17.52
N HIS A 3 3.68 -6.30 -18.04
CA HIS A 3 3.33 -4.88 -17.86
C HIS A 3 1.96 -4.49 -18.43
N VAL A 4 1.43 -5.25 -19.40
CA VAL A 4 0.10 -5.02 -20.01
C VAL A 4 -1.04 -5.31 -19.01
N LEU A 5 -0.77 -6.04 -17.93
CA LEU A 5 -1.76 -6.42 -16.91
C LEU A 5 -1.80 -5.46 -15.71
N VAL A 6 -0.83 -4.55 -15.58
CA VAL A 6 -0.85 -3.55 -14.51
C VAL A 6 -1.75 -2.39 -14.95
N THR A 7 -3.02 -2.46 -14.57
CA THR A 7 -4.02 -1.42 -14.86
C THR A 7 -4.68 -0.95 -13.58
N GLU A 8 -5.18 0.29 -13.58
CA GLU A 8 -5.88 0.87 -12.44
C GLU A 8 -7.07 0.00 -12.01
N LYS A 9 -7.83 -0.48 -13.00
CA LYS A 9 -9.00 -1.34 -12.77
C LYS A 9 -8.62 -2.63 -12.07
N PHE A 10 -7.64 -3.38 -12.60
CA PHE A 10 -7.28 -4.68 -12.02
C PHE A 10 -6.60 -4.53 -10.67
N PHE A 11 -5.80 -3.46 -10.48
CA PHE A 11 -5.23 -3.18 -9.18
C PHE A 11 -6.30 -2.83 -8.14
N TRP A 12 -7.29 -2.02 -8.51
CA TRP A 12 -8.42 -1.69 -7.64
C TRP A 12 -9.25 -2.93 -7.26
N GLU A 13 -9.60 -3.78 -8.22
CA GLU A 13 -10.33 -5.03 -7.97
C GLU A 13 -9.52 -5.98 -7.08
N TYR A 14 -8.21 -6.03 -7.30
CA TYR A 14 -7.28 -6.80 -6.48
C TYR A 14 -7.23 -6.28 -5.04
N SER A 15 -7.09 -4.97 -4.83
CA SER A 15 -7.01 -4.38 -3.48
C SER A 15 -8.30 -4.63 -2.69
N LEU A 16 -9.47 -4.51 -3.32
CA LEU A 16 -10.76 -4.85 -2.71
C LEU A 16 -10.89 -6.33 -2.34
N SER A 17 -10.20 -7.23 -3.05
CA SER A 17 -10.28 -8.66 -2.74
C SER A 17 -9.66 -9.03 -1.39
N PHE A 18 -8.66 -8.27 -0.92
CA PHE A 18 -8.06 -8.48 0.39
C PHE A 18 -9.10 -8.29 1.49
N TYR A 19 -9.90 -7.23 1.43
CA TYR A 19 -10.90 -6.92 2.46
C TYR A 19 -12.04 -7.95 2.58
N LYS A 20 -12.10 -8.96 1.71
CA LYS A 20 -12.98 -10.13 1.86
C LYS A 20 -12.42 -11.18 2.81
N VAL A 21 -11.12 -11.10 3.12
CA VAL A 21 -10.41 -12.01 4.03
C VAL A 21 -10.59 -11.53 5.46
N LYS A 22 -10.91 -12.48 6.34
CA LYS A 22 -11.04 -12.22 7.77
C LYS A 22 -9.72 -11.65 8.33
N ASP A 23 -9.82 -10.67 9.22
CA ASP A 23 -8.72 -10.08 9.99
C ASP A 23 -7.67 -9.29 9.17
N VAL A 24 -7.74 -9.28 7.83
CA VAL A 24 -6.77 -8.53 7.01
C VAL A 24 -6.87 -7.02 7.20
N GLN A 25 -8.09 -6.54 7.45
CA GLN A 25 -8.31 -5.11 7.66
C GLN A 25 -7.56 -4.64 8.92
N GLU A 26 -7.64 -5.42 9.99
CA GLU A 26 -6.92 -5.12 11.23
C GLU A 26 -5.41 -5.20 11.03
N LEU A 27 -4.95 -6.19 10.26
CA LEU A 27 -3.54 -6.35 9.91
C LEU A 27 -3.00 -5.14 9.13
N LEU A 28 -3.71 -4.70 8.08
CA LEU A 28 -3.33 -3.54 7.27
C LEU A 28 -3.38 -2.24 8.09
N LEU A 29 -4.39 -2.09 8.95
CA LEU A 29 -4.48 -0.95 9.87
C LEU A 29 -3.33 -0.93 10.87
N GLY A 30 -2.91 -2.08 11.41
CA GLY A 30 -1.76 -2.16 12.30
C GLY A 30 -0.46 -1.75 11.62
N LEU A 31 -0.24 -2.21 10.38
CA LEU A 31 0.93 -1.80 9.57
C LEU A 31 0.92 -0.31 9.23
N GLN A 32 -0.27 0.24 8.98
CA GLN A 32 -0.44 1.66 8.71
C GLN A 32 -0.21 2.52 9.94
N ASP A 33 -0.97 2.29 11.01
CA ASP A 33 -0.99 3.15 12.19
C ASP A 33 0.23 2.92 13.09
N GLY A 34 0.75 1.68 13.16
CA GLY A 34 1.86 1.31 14.03
C GLY A 34 3.24 1.35 13.39
N PHE A 35 3.33 1.25 12.06
CA PHE A 35 4.61 1.33 11.33
C PHE A 35 4.64 2.43 10.25
N GLY A 36 3.53 3.14 10.03
CA GLY A 36 3.47 4.27 9.09
C GLY A 36 3.52 3.86 7.62
N LEU A 37 3.22 2.61 7.27
CA LEU A 37 3.21 2.18 5.87
C LEU A 37 2.01 2.76 5.13
N ASN A 38 2.22 3.13 3.86
CA ASN A 38 1.13 3.42 2.95
C ASN A 38 0.54 2.09 2.45
N VAL A 39 -0.69 1.79 2.88
CA VAL A 39 -1.40 0.55 2.56
C VAL A 39 -1.62 0.38 1.06
N ASN A 40 -1.87 1.46 0.31
CA ASN A 40 -2.05 1.37 -1.14
C ASN A 40 -0.75 0.95 -1.85
N VAL A 41 0.41 1.45 -1.41
CA VAL A 41 1.71 1.01 -1.94
C VAL A 41 2.00 -0.44 -1.54
N LEU A 42 1.68 -0.83 -0.31
CA LEU A 42 1.83 -2.21 0.14
C LEU A 42 1.00 -3.21 -0.69
N LEU A 43 -0.28 -2.88 -0.91
CA LEU A 43 -1.18 -3.67 -1.76
C LEU A 43 -0.71 -3.69 -3.22
N PHE A 44 -0.11 -2.60 -3.70
CA PHE A 44 0.49 -2.56 -5.04
C PHE A 44 1.68 -3.52 -5.15
N CYS A 45 2.57 -3.57 -4.17
CA CYS A 45 3.66 -4.54 -4.14
C CYS A 45 3.16 -6.00 -4.17
N LEU A 46 2.11 -6.30 -3.40
CA LEU A 46 1.45 -7.61 -3.43
C LEU A 46 0.87 -7.95 -4.81
N TYR A 47 0.27 -6.97 -5.46
CA TYR A 47 -0.27 -7.10 -6.81
C TYR A 47 0.83 -7.41 -7.83
N CYS A 48 1.93 -6.66 -7.79
CA CYS A 48 3.08 -6.89 -8.66
C CYS A 48 3.73 -8.25 -8.42
N ASP A 49 3.86 -8.68 -7.15
CA ASP A 49 4.35 -10.02 -6.82
C ASP A 49 3.46 -11.11 -7.44
N LYS A 50 2.12 -10.97 -7.33
CA LYS A 50 1.15 -11.90 -7.96
C LYS A 50 1.34 -11.99 -9.48
N LEU A 51 1.66 -10.86 -10.12
CA LEU A 51 1.91 -10.79 -11.55
C LEU A 51 3.35 -11.19 -11.94
N THR A 52 4.20 -11.56 -10.99
CA THR A 52 5.63 -11.85 -11.19
C THR A 52 6.38 -10.68 -11.83
N VAL A 53 6.00 -9.47 -11.45
CA VAL A 53 6.55 -8.21 -11.92
C VAL A 53 7.40 -7.60 -10.81
N ASP A 54 8.66 -7.28 -11.10
CA ASP A 54 9.54 -6.62 -10.15
C ASP A 54 9.27 -5.11 -10.09
N VAL A 55 9.26 -4.57 -8.87
CA VAL A 55 9.23 -3.14 -8.56
C VAL A 55 10.48 -2.84 -7.75
N ASN A 56 11.47 -2.24 -8.40
CA ASN A 56 12.74 -1.91 -7.74
C ASN A 56 12.60 -0.64 -6.87
N GLU A 57 13.66 -0.35 -6.12
CA GLU A 57 13.73 0.80 -5.22
C GLU A 57 13.52 2.16 -5.92
N LEU A 58 14.01 2.31 -7.15
CA LEU A 58 13.86 3.54 -7.94
C LEU A 58 12.38 3.78 -8.27
N VAL A 59 11.70 2.76 -8.77
CA VAL A 59 10.26 2.83 -9.09
C VAL A 59 9.44 3.09 -7.83
N LEU A 60 9.73 2.41 -6.71
CA LEU A 60 9.06 2.66 -5.42
C LEU A 60 9.30 4.09 -4.93
N THR A 61 10.51 4.62 -5.10
CA THR A 61 10.83 6.01 -4.73
C THR A 61 10.05 7.00 -5.59
N SER A 62 9.94 6.78 -6.90
CA SER A 62 9.11 7.60 -7.79
C SER A 62 7.64 7.55 -7.40
N ILE A 63 7.11 6.35 -7.12
CA ILE A 63 5.72 6.16 -6.67
C ILE A 63 5.48 6.98 -5.39
N LEU A 64 6.29 6.75 -4.35
CA LEU A 64 6.15 7.43 -3.05
C LEU A 64 6.24 8.96 -3.20
N SER A 65 7.12 9.44 -4.08
CA SER A 65 7.25 10.88 -4.35
C SER A 65 6.00 11.43 -5.05
N SER A 66 5.45 10.70 -6.02
CA SER A 66 4.27 11.12 -6.79
C SER A 66 2.98 11.21 -5.96
N ILE A 67 2.86 10.39 -4.91
CA ILE A 67 1.66 10.35 -4.05
C ILE A 67 1.82 11.10 -2.74
N LYS A 68 2.98 11.73 -2.46
CA LYS A 68 3.31 12.33 -1.17
C LYS A 68 2.26 13.33 -0.67
N ILE A 69 1.75 14.18 -1.58
CA ILE A 69 0.70 15.16 -1.25
C ILE A 69 -0.60 14.44 -0.89
N MET A 70 -1.02 13.47 -1.71
CA MET A 70 -2.24 12.70 -1.50
C MET A 70 -2.21 11.90 -0.19
N ASP A 71 -1.03 11.39 0.20
CA ASP A 71 -0.83 10.69 1.46
C ASP A 71 -1.09 11.61 2.67
N GLY A 72 -0.57 12.84 2.62
CA GLY A 72 -0.85 13.86 3.63
C GLY A 72 -2.34 14.23 3.71
N GLU A 73 -3.02 14.37 2.56
CA GLU A 73 -4.45 14.65 2.50
C GLU A 73 -5.30 13.50 3.08
N LEU A 74 -4.94 12.24 2.76
CA LEU A 74 -5.58 11.04 3.30
C LEU A 74 -5.40 10.94 4.82
N ILE A 75 -4.20 11.22 5.34
CA ILE A 75 -3.96 11.24 6.79
C ILE A 75 -4.85 12.27 7.47
N LEU A 76 -4.90 13.50 6.94
CA LEU A 76 -5.75 14.56 7.48
C LEU A 76 -7.23 14.17 7.44
N HIS A 77 -7.66 13.52 6.37
CA HIS A 77 -9.04 13.08 6.20
C HIS A 77 -9.41 11.97 7.19
N ARG A 78 -8.53 10.98 7.41
CA ARG A 78 -8.70 9.94 8.42
C ARG A 78 -8.87 10.52 9.83
N VAL A 79 -8.17 11.61 10.16
CA VAL A 79 -8.38 12.34 11.42
C VAL A 79 -9.80 12.91 11.50
N LYS A 80 -10.29 13.57 10.45
CA LYS A 80 -11.67 14.11 10.39
C LYS A 80 -12.71 12.99 10.54
N ARG A 81 -12.51 11.86 9.86
CA ARG A 81 -13.40 10.69 9.97
C ARG A 81 -13.41 10.12 11.40
N ARG A 82 -12.25 9.98 12.05
CA ARG A 82 -12.16 9.53 13.45
C ARG A 82 -12.89 10.47 14.40
N GLN A 83 -12.76 11.78 14.21
CA GLN A 83 -13.50 12.78 15.00
C GLN A 83 -15.02 12.66 14.81
N ALA A 84 -15.49 12.50 13.57
CA ALA A 84 -16.91 12.29 13.27
C ALA A 84 -17.44 10.98 13.86
N LYS A 85 -16.62 9.91 13.87
CA LYS A 85 -16.97 8.63 14.51
C LYS A 85 -17.12 8.76 16.02
N ASN A 86 -16.25 9.51 16.68
CA ASN A 86 -16.35 9.72 18.13
C ASN A 86 -17.57 10.59 18.47
N ALA A 87 -17.93 11.57 17.63
CA ALA A 87 -19.15 12.36 17.80
C ALA A 87 -20.42 11.52 17.64
N LEU A 88 -20.40 10.50 16.78
CA LEU A 88 -21.49 9.55 16.58
C LEU A 88 -21.89 8.77 17.85
N GLU A 89 -20.95 8.55 18.78
CA GLU A 89 -21.20 7.89 20.07
C GLU A 89 -22.12 8.73 21.00
N SER A 90 -22.44 9.97 20.62
CA SER A 90 -23.38 10.86 21.31
C SER A 90 -24.84 10.84 20.76
N GLU A 91 -25.20 9.84 19.93
CA GLU A 91 -26.56 9.60 19.39
C GLU A 91 -27.16 10.70 18.48
N ASN A 92 -26.34 11.51 17.82
CA ASN A 92 -26.83 12.52 16.87
C ASN A 92 -26.90 11.98 15.42
N ARG A 93 -28.09 12.03 14.79
CA ARG A 93 -28.30 11.58 13.40
C ARG A 93 -27.48 12.36 12.36
N LEU A 94 -27.20 13.65 12.59
CA LEU A 94 -26.38 14.47 11.69
C LEU A 94 -24.93 13.97 11.61
N ASP A 95 -24.41 13.43 12.71
CA ASP A 95 -23.04 12.92 12.77
C ASP A 95 -22.90 11.58 12.04
N LYS A 96 -24.00 10.82 11.91
CA LYS A 96 -24.04 9.60 11.08
C LYS A 96 -23.85 9.90 9.61
N THR A 97 -24.58 10.89 9.08
CA THR A 97 -24.45 11.29 7.68
C THR A 97 -23.04 11.82 7.39
N ARG A 98 -22.51 12.70 8.26
CA ARG A 98 -21.14 13.23 8.11
C ARG A 98 -20.08 12.14 8.11
N TYR A 99 -20.20 11.16 9.00
CA TYR A 99 -19.28 10.02 9.03
C TYR A 99 -19.33 9.20 7.74
N GLN A 100 -20.52 8.95 7.20
CA GLN A 100 -20.69 8.24 5.93
C GLN A 100 -20.12 9.04 4.75
N ASP A 101 -20.32 10.35 4.72
CA ASP A 101 -19.76 11.24 3.70
C ASP A 101 -18.23 11.21 3.73
N TYR A 102 -17.63 11.26 4.92
CA TYR A 102 -16.19 11.11 5.07
C TYR A 102 -15.73 9.72 4.59
N LEU A 103 -16.43 8.65 4.97
CA LEU A 103 -16.05 7.31 4.49
C LEU A 103 -16.05 7.20 2.96
N ALA A 104 -17.07 7.77 2.30
CA ALA A 104 -17.16 7.78 0.84
C ALA A 104 -16.04 8.61 0.20
N GLN A 105 -15.73 9.78 0.75
CA GLN A 105 -14.63 10.62 0.27
C GLN A 105 -13.26 9.93 0.45
N GLU A 106 -13.04 9.24 1.58
CA GLU A 106 -11.81 8.48 1.83
C GLU A 106 -11.62 7.42 0.74
N LEU A 107 -12.67 6.68 0.40
CA LEU A 107 -12.63 5.67 -0.66
C LEU A 107 -12.27 6.24 -2.03
N GLU A 108 -12.85 7.39 -2.41
CA GLU A 108 -12.53 8.05 -3.68
C GLU A 108 -11.08 8.56 -3.73
N MET A 109 -10.56 9.08 -2.62
CA MET A 109 -9.15 9.48 -2.53
C MET A 109 -8.21 8.29 -2.58
N GLU A 110 -8.54 7.17 -1.93
CA GLU A 110 -7.74 5.94 -2.02
C GLU A 110 -7.72 5.41 -3.46
N LYS A 111 -8.86 5.42 -4.14
CA LYS A 111 -8.95 5.04 -5.55
C LYS A 111 -8.12 5.96 -6.45
N ALA A 112 -8.17 7.27 -6.23
CA ALA A 112 -7.33 8.24 -6.96
C ALA A 112 -5.84 8.00 -6.69
N GLN A 113 -5.46 7.70 -5.45
CA GLN A 113 -4.07 7.39 -5.10
C GLN A 113 -3.60 6.10 -5.80
N GLN A 114 -4.43 5.05 -5.84
CA GLN A 114 -4.11 3.82 -6.57
C GLN A 114 -3.96 4.04 -8.08
N ALA A 115 -4.80 4.90 -8.67
CA ALA A 115 -4.65 5.29 -10.07
C ALA A 115 -3.30 5.99 -10.31
N GLN A 116 -2.93 6.95 -9.45
CA GLN A 116 -1.65 7.65 -9.54
C GLN A 116 -0.45 6.68 -9.37
N ILE A 117 -0.54 5.70 -8.48
CA ILE A 117 0.49 4.66 -8.31
C ILE A 117 0.70 3.89 -9.62
N VAL A 118 -0.38 3.42 -10.24
CA VAL A 118 -0.31 2.68 -11.52
C VAL A 118 0.24 3.56 -12.64
N ALA A 119 -0.21 4.81 -12.75
CA ALA A 119 0.26 5.75 -13.75
C ALA A 119 1.78 5.98 -13.62
N THR A 120 2.27 6.24 -12.39
CA THR A 120 3.70 6.41 -12.13
C THR A 120 4.47 5.13 -12.45
N TYR A 121 3.98 3.97 -12.03
CA TYR A 121 4.62 2.69 -12.34
C TYR A 121 4.76 2.45 -13.85
N LEU A 122 3.68 2.67 -14.62
CA LEU A 122 3.69 2.46 -16.07
C LEU A 122 4.67 3.40 -16.77
N LYS A 123 4.71 4.68 -16.33
CA LYS A 123 5.68 5.66 -16.82
C LYS A 123 7.11 5.16 -16.59
N GLU A 124 7.45 4.80 -15.36
CA GLU A 124 8.81 4.35 -15.02
C GLU A 124 9.18 3.03 -15.72
N ALA A 125 8.24 2.10 -15.86
CA ALA A 125 8.45 0.85 -16.58
C ALA A 125 8.70 1.06 -18.08
N THR A 126 8.18 2.14 -18.67
CA THR A 126 8.44 2.51 -20.07
C THR A 126 9.74 3.28 -20.26
N GLU A 127 10.10 4.16 -19.33
CA GLU A 127 11.30 5.01 -19.41
C GLU A 127 12.58 4.25 -18.99
N HIS A 128 12.44 3.29 -18.09
CA HIS A 128 13.52 2.46 -17.57
C HIS A 128 13.21 0.97 -17.75
N PRO A 129 13.12 0.47 -19.00
CA PRO A 129 12.87 -0.95 -19.24
C PRO A 129 13.96 -1.76 -18.55
N ILE A 130 13.58 -2.59 -17.58
CA ILE A 130 14.47 -3.47 -16.83
C ILE A 130 15.35 -4.20 -17.85
N ASN A 131 16.65 -3.86 -17.85
CA ASN A 131 17.59 -4.33 -18.86
C ASN A 131 17.61 -5.87 -18.87
N LYS A 132 17.30 -6.47 -20.03
CA LYS A 132 17.18 -7.92 -20.22
C LYS A 132 18.53 -8.65 -20.29
N ASP A 133 19.65 -7.98 -20.00
CA ASP A 133 20.96 -8.63 -20.01
C ASP A 133 21.15 -9.57 -18.81
N THR A 134 20.82 -10.82 -19.12
CA THR A 134 20.57 -11.98 -18.25
C THR A 134 21.87 -12.61 -17.72
N LYS A 135 22.93 -11.84 -17.43
CA LYS A 135 24.21 -12.40 -16.94
C LYS A 135 24.75 -11.87 -15.62
N GLN A 136 24.07 -10.90 -14.99
CA GLN A 136 24.34 -10.51 -13.60
C GLN A 136 23.14 -10.75 -12.68
N ARG A 137 22.34 -11.79 -12.96
CA ARG A 137 21.60 -12.47 -11.89
C ARG A 137 22.60 -13.22 -11.01
N GLN A 138 23.47 -12.49 -10.33
CA GLN A 138 23.96 -12.97 -9.06
C GLN A 138 22.72 -13.23 -8.20
N VAL A 139 22.82 -14.30 -7.44
CA VAL A 139 21.84 -14.88 -6.54
C VAL A 139 21.55 -13.90 -5.38
N ILE A 140 21.09 -12.70 -5.70
CA ILE A 140 20.33 -11.88 -4.77
C ILE A 140 18.93 -12.43 -4.94
N LYS A 141 18.48 -13.27 -3.99
CA LYS A 141 17.04 -13.49 -3.79
C LYS A 141 16.42 -12.10 -3.85
N SER A 142 15.70 -11.75 -4.92
CA SER A 142 15.04 -10.45 -4.95
C SER A 142 14.17 -10.45 -3.70
N LYS A 143 14.47 -9.56 -2.76
CA LYS A 143 13.57 -9.27 -1.66
C LYS A 143 12.26 -8.96 -2.38
N GLY A 144 11.19 -9.74 -2.14
CA GLY A 144 9.91 -9.54 -2.83
C GLY A 144 9.48 -8.07 -2.78
N ASN A 145 8.60 -7.62 -3.66
CA ASN A 145 8.30 -6.19 -3.80
C ASN A 145 7.93 -5.53 -2.46
N MET A 146 7.24 -6.28 -1.59
CA MET A 146 6.95 -5.85 -0.22
C MET A 146 8.18 -5.71 0.66
N GLN A 147 9.10 -6.68 0.65
CA GLN A 147 10.34 -6.57 1.43
C GLN A 147 11.19 -5.40 0.97
N THR A 148 11.21 -5.09 -0.33
CA THR A 148 11.88 -3.91 -0.87
C THR A 148 11.23 -2.63 -0.36
N TYR A 149 9.90 -2.54 -0.41
CA TYR A 149 9.16 -1.38 0.12
C TYR A 149 9.36 -1.17 1.63
N VAL A 150 9.26 -2.23 2.42
CA VAL A 150 9.43 -2.17 3.89
C VAL A 150 10.85 -1.76 4.26
N ALA A 151 11.86 -2.27 3.56
CA ALA A 151 13.25 -1.87 3.78
C ALA A 151 13.47 -0.39 3.46
N LEU A 152 13.00 0.07 2.30
CA LEU A 152 13.09 1.48 1.89
C LEU A 152 12.40 2.41 2.90
N HIS A 153 11.24 2.00 3.43
CA HIS A 153 10.51 2.78 4.42
C HIS A 153 11.24 2.84 5.76
N ALA A 154 11.77 1.70 6.23
CA ALA A 154 12.56 1.64 7.47
C ALA A 154 13.81 2.54 7.40
N GLU A 155 14.53 2.54 6.26
CA GLU A 155 15.69 3.41 6.04
C GLU A 155 15.32 4.89 6.12
N ARG A 156 14.19 5.30 5.50
CA ARG A 156 13.69 6.68 5.58
C ARG A 156 13.31 7.09 7.00
N GLN A 157 12.68 6.20 7.77
CA GLN A 157 12.36 6.46 9.18
C GLN A 157 13.60 6.68 10.03
N HIS A 158 14.66 5.89 9.80
CA HIS A 158 15.94 6.06 10.50
C HIS A 158 16.59 7.42 10.19
N ILE A 159 16.49 7.89 8.94
CA ILE A 159 17.03 9.19 8.52
C ILE A 159 16.20 10.34 9.08
N GLU A 160 14.88 10.24 9.08
CA GLU A 160 13.96 11.32 9.47
C GLU A 160 13.57 11.31 10.97
N LYS A 161 13.98 10.30 11.76
CA LYS A 161 13.63 10.12 13.19
C LYS A 161 12.12 10.31 13.46
N LEU A 162 11.28 9.66 12.65
CA LEU A 162 9.82 9.80 12.77
C LEU A 162 9.33 9.20 14.11
N PRO A 163 8.62 9.98 14.97
CA PRO A 163 8.37 9.63 16.38
C PRO A 163 7.22 8.65 16.64
N ASN A 164 6.58 8.08 15.62
CA ASN A 164 5.28 7.42 15.75
C ASN A 164 5.27 5.92 15.45
N THR A 165 6.42 5.25 15.34
CA THR A 165 6.46 3.79 15.20
C THR A 165 6.33 3.10 16.56
N THR A 166 5.22 2.40 16.74
CA THR A 166 4.92 1.61 17.94
C THR A 166 5.20 0.12 17.75
N LEU A 167 5.31 -0.33 16.49
CA LEU A 167 5.67 -1.70 16.14
C LEU A 167 7.18 -1.85 15.96
N SER A 168 7.72 -2.95 16.50
CA SER A 168 9.09 -3.39 16.25
C SER A 168 9.26 -3.92 14.82
N THR A 169 10.49 -3.92 14.32
CA THR A 169 10.82 -4.50 13.01
C THR A 169 10.43 -5.98 12.90
N ALA A 170 10.52 -6.74 14.01
CA ALA A 170 10.15 -8.15 14.02
C ALA A 170 8.63 -8.35 13.85
N GLU A 171 7.81 -7.56 14.53
CA GLU A 171 6.34 -7.60 14.40
C GLU A 171 5.92 -7.26 12.98
N VAL A 172 6.53 -6.23 12.38
CA VAL A 172 6.28 -5.87 10.98
C VAL A 172 6.60 -7.03 10.05
N GLN A 173 7.73 -7.72 10.23
CA GLN A 173 8.08 -8.87 9.38
C GLN A 173 7.08 -10.03 9.51
N VAL A 174 6.56 -10.30 10.71
CA VAL A 174 5.51 -11.33 10.90
C VAL A 174 4.23 -10.94 10.16
N MET A 175 3.82 -9.68 10.24
CA MET A 175 2.64 -9.18 9.56
C MET A 175 2.80 -9.22 8.03
N ILE A 176 3.99 -8.88 7.52
CA ILE A 176 4.32 -9.00 6.09
C ILE A 176 4.30 -10.45 5.64
N GLN A 177 4.89 -11.38 6.40
CA GLN A 177 4.86 -12.80 6.08
C GLN A 177 3.41 -13.32 6.05
N THR A 178 2.58 -12.91 7.00
CA THR A 178 1.15 -13.26 7.03
C THR A 178 0.43 -12.80 5.77
N LEU A 179 0.71 -11.58 5.28
CA LEU A 179 0.16 -11.09 4.01
C LEU A 179 0.65 -11.90 2.79
N GLN A 180 1.91 -12.35 2.79
CA GLN A 180 2.45 -13.20 1.72
C GLN A 180 1.78 -14.56 1.69
N ASP A 181 1.57 -15.18 2.86
CA ASP A 181 0.90 -16.47 2.98
C ASP A 181 -0.57 -16.36 2.55
N LEU A 182 -1.24 -15.25 2.89
CA LEU A 182 -2.61 -14.96 2.45
C LEU A 182 -2.69 -14.81 0.93
N ARG A 183 -1.75 -14.08 0.32
CA ARG A 183 -1.64 -13.96 -1.14
C ARG A 183 -1.55 -15.35 -1.79
N GLU A 184 -0.72 -16.24 -1.28
CA GLU A 184 -0.52 -17.60 -1.83
C GLU A 184 -1.80 -18.44 -1.78
N LYS A 185 -2.58 -18.34 -0.71
CA LYS A 185 -3.88 -19.02 -0.60
C LYS A 185 -4.91 -18.49 -1.61
N HIS A 186 -4.80 -17.23 -2.04
CA HIS A 186 -5.62 -16.63 -3.10
C HIS A 186 -5.23 -17.04 -4.53
N HIS A 187 -4.12 -17.78 -4.74
CA HIS A 187 -3.74 -18.29 -6.06
C HIS A 187 -4.49 -19.58 -6.46
N HIS A 188 -5.28 -20.19 -5.57
CA HIS A 188 -5.92 -21.50 -5.78
C HIS A 188 -7.45 -21.46 -5.93
N VAL A 189 -8.04 -20.30 -6.25
CA VAL A 189 -9.48 -20.18 -6.57
C VAL A 189 -9.66 -19.71 -8.00
#